data_AF-A0A2M6GJX0-F1
#
_entry.id   AF-A0A2M6GJX0-F1
#
_cell.length_a   1.000
_cell.length_b   1.000
_cell.length_c   1.000
_cell.angle_alpha   90.00
_cell.angle_beta   90.00
_cell.angle_gamma   90.00
#
_symmetry.space_group_name_H-M   'P 1'
#
loop_
_entity.id
_entity.type
_entity.pdbx_description
1 polymer ?
#
loop_
_entity_poly.entity_id
_entity_poly.type
_entity_poly.pdbx_seq_one_letter_code
_entity_poly.pdbx_strand_id
1 'polypeptide(L)'
;KRSFNYPADVSHPDSRWYAERIFSEAINEARAYPPGPVHINIPLREPFYPEVGATLDFQQPVKIIKEDAPAYMLAPETIKQLQEELSGFKRILIVAGQGSYQPEL
;
A
#
# COMPACT_ATOMS: atom_id res chain seq x y z
N LYS A 1 -8.49 -4.88 -3.20
CA LYS A 1 -7.68 -5.31 -2.05
C LYS A 1 -8.58 -5.34 -0.82
N ARG A 2 -8.15 -4.79 0.32
CA ARG A 2 -8.85 -4.86 1.60
C ARG A 2 -9.75 -3.64 1.85
N SER A 3 -10.76 -3.85 2.69
CA SER A 3 -11.63 -2.81 3.23
C SER A 3 -11.34 -2.61 4.72
N PHE A 4 -11.34 -1.36 5.16
CA PHE A 4 -11.10 -0.95 6.54
C PHE A 4 -12.30 -0.17 7.07
N ASN A 5 -12.55 -0.23 8.37
CA ASN A 5 -13.55 0.57 9.05
C ASN A 5 -12.84 1.49 10.04
N TYR A 6 -13.06 2.79 9.89
CA TYR A 6 -12.53 3.78 10.82
C TYR A 6 -13.35 3.77 12.13
N PRO A 7 -12.74 3.89 13.31
CA PRO A 7 -13.46 3.91 14.57
C PRO A 7 -14.43 5.10 14.64
N ALA A 8 -15.61 4.90 15.21
CA ALA A 8 -16.64 5.93 15.32
C ALA A 8 -16.36 7.01 16.38
N ASP A 9 -15.43 6.72 17.30
CA ASP A 9 -14.97 7.66 18.32
C ASP A 9 -13.45 7.56 18.46
N VAL A 10 -12.80 8.72 18.50
CA VAL A 10 -11.35 8.92 18.63
C VAL A 10 -11.01 9.86 19.80
N SER A 11 -11.93 10.02 20.76
CA SER A 11 -11.71 10.79 21.99
C SER A 11 -10.66 10.16 22.90
N HIS A 12 -10.61 8.83 22.96
CA HIS A 12 -9.63 8.09 23.75
C HIS A 12 -8.28 7.96 23.01
N PRO A 13 -7.13 8.11 23.71
CA PRO A 13 -5.80 7.97 23.09
C PRO A 13 -5.61 6.67 22.30
N ASP A 14 -6.07 5.54 22.83
CA ASP A 14 -5.94 4.23 22.14
C ASP A 14 -6.77 4.17 20.85
N SER A 15 -7.95 4.79 20.84
CA SER A 15 -8.79 4.86 19.65
C SER A 15 -8.16 5.74 18.57
N ARG A 16 -7.49 6.84 18.96
CA ARG A 16 -6.68 7.65 18.01
C ARG A 16 -5.53 6.83 17.45
N TRP A 17 -4.79 6.15 18.31
CA TRP A 17 -3.68 5.29 17.88
C TRP A 17 -4.15 4.21 16.89
N TYR A 18 -5.28 3.58 17.17
CA TYR A 18 -5.87 2.59 16.27
C TYR A 18 -6.31 3.21 14.93
N ALA A 19 -6.92 4.39 14.96
CA ALA A 19 -7.29 5.14 13.75
C ALA A 19 -6.08 5.46 12.86
N GLU A 20 -4.98 5.95 13.44
CA GLU A 20 -3.73 6.23 12.72
C GLU A 20 -3.13 4.95 12.10
N ARG A 21 -3.18 3.84 12.84
CA ARG A 21 -2.73 2.53 12.35
C ARG A 21 -3.58 2.05 11.17
N ILE A 22 -4.91 2.19 11.22
CA ILE A 22 -5.81 1.81 10.12
C ILE A 22 -5.41 2.53 8.82
N PHE A 23 -5.14 3.84 8.88
CA PHE A 23 -4.70 4.59 7.71
C PHE A 23 -3.33 4.14 7.21
N SER A 24 -2.37 3.92 8.11
CA SER A 24 -1.04 3.41 7.72
C SER A 24 -1.15 2.05 7.04
N GLU A 25 -1.94 1.13 7.59
CA GLU A 25 -2.17 -0.20 7.03
C GLU A 25 -2.86 -0.13 5.66
N ALA A 26 -3.85 0.74 5.51
CA ALA A 26 -4.53 0.94 4.23
C ALA A 26 -3.59 1.49 3.14
N ILE A 27 -2.70 2.43 3.49
CA ILE A 27 -1.71 2.99 2.56
C ILE A 27 -0.67 1.93 2.17
N ASN A 28 -0.15 1.18 3.14
CA ASN A 28 0.79 0.10 2.88
C ASN A 28 0.16 -0.97 2.00
N GLU A 29 -1.06 -1.40 2.31
CA GLU A 29 -1.83 -2.36 1.52
C GLU A 29 -2.07 -1.85 0.10
N ALA A 30 -2.42 -0.56 -0.08
CA ALA A 30 -2.64 0.01 -1.42
C ALA A 30 -1.37 -0.04 -2.29
N ARG A 31 -0.20 0.15 -1.67
CA ARG A 31 1.11 0.17 -2.33
C ARG A 31 1.75 -1.21 -2.48
N ALA A 32 1.39 -2.18 -1.63
CA ALA A 32 1.89 -3.55 -1.68
C ALA A 32 1.64 -4.17 -3.06
N TYR A 33 2.57 -4.99 -3.55
CA TYR A 33 2.45 -5.60 -4.87
C TYR A 33 1.42 -6.75 -4.88
N PRO A 34 0.56 -6.85 -5.91
CA PRO A 34 0.36 -5.86 -6.96
C PRO A 34 -0.35 -4.60 -6.42
N PRO A 35 0.06 -3.38 -6.81
CA PRO A 35 -0.58 -2.15 -6.34
C PRO A 35 -2.05 -2.10 -6.74
N GLY A 36 -2.88 -1.43 -5.95
CA GLY A 36 -4.33 -1.43 -6.20
C GLY A 36 -5.15 -0.76 -5.11
N PRO A 37 -6.47 -0.63 -5.33
CA PRO A 37 -7.33 0.16 -4.47
C PRO A 37 -7.67 -0.54 -3.15
N VAL A 38 -7.77 0.28 -2.12
CA VAL A 38 -8.31 -0.05 -0.80
C VAL A 38 -9.53 0.82 -0.53
N HIS A 39 -10.41 0.37 0.38
CA HIS A 39 -11.58 1.12 0.79
C HIS A 39 -11.52 1.38 2.29
N ILE A 40 -11.82 2.62 2.72
CA ILE A 40 -11.92 2.99 4.13
C ILE A 40 -13.31 3.58 4.35
N ASN A 41 -14.12 2.89 5.15
CA ASN A 41 -15.43 3.38 5.57
C ASN A 41 -15.26 4.28 6.80
N ILE A 42 -15.67 5.55 6.70
CA ILE A 42 -15.54 6.54 7.77
C ILE A 42 -16.93 6.90 8.29
N PRO A 43 -17.31 6.45 9.50
CA PRO A 43 -18.56 6.88 10.12
C PRO A 43 -18.42 8.33 10.60
N LEU A 44 -19.16 9.25 9.99
CA LEU A 44 -19.22 10.65 10.41
C LEU A 44 -20.50 10.88 11.23
N ARG A 45 -20.40 11.66 12.29
CA ARG A 45 -21.54 12.15 13.08
C ARG A 45 -21.65 13.66 12.93
N GLU A 46 -22.87 14.17 13.02
CA GLU A 46 -23.12 15.61 13.01
C GLU A 46 -22.46 16.29 14.23
N PRO A 47 -22.02 17.55 14.09
CA PRO A 47 -22.13 18.41 12.90
C PRO A 47 -21.02 18.12 11.85
N PHE A 48 -21.39 18.09 10.56
CA PHE A 48 -20.43 17.84 9.47
C PHE A 48 -19.64 19.07 9.03
N TYR A 49 -20.13 20.25 9.38
CA TYR A 49 -19.50 21.50 9.00
C TYR A 49 -18.71 22.08 10.18
N PRO A 50 -17.48 22.57 9.94
CA PRO A 50 -16.78 23.35 10.94
C PRO A 50 -17.60 24.57 11.36
N GLU A 51 -17.41 25.02 12.60
CA GLU A 51 -18.03 26.26 13.06
C GLU A 51 -17.54 27.46 12.23
N VAL A 52 -18.37 28.50 12.12
CA VAL A 52 -18.01 29.71 11.37
C VAL A 52 -16.79 30.36 12.02
N GLY A 53 -15.67 30.40 11.29
CA GLY A 53 -14.39 30.92 11.79
C GLY A 53 -13.46 29.87 12.40
N ALA A 54 -13.83 28.58 12.39
CA ALA A 54 -12.95 27.50 12.84
C ALA A 54 -11.71 27.40 11.94
N THR A 55 -10.53 27.44 12.56
CA THR A 55 -9.27 27.19 11.89
C THR A 55 -9.03 25.68 11.78
N LEU A 56 -8.71 25.22 10.58
CA LEU A 56 -8.35 23.82 10.36
C LEU A 56 -6.95 23.58 10.92
N ASP A 57 -6.87 22.92 12.07
CA ASP A 57 -5.60 22.50 12.66
C ASP A 57 -5.42 20.99 12.48
N PHE A 58 -4.30 20.61 11.88
CA PHE A 58 -3.93 19.22 11.70
C PHE A 58 -2.98 18.85 12.83
N GLN A 59 -3.46 18.01 13.76
CA GLN A 59 -2.65 17.55 14.87
C GLN A 59 -1.37 16.88 14.36
N GLN A 60 -0.23 17.39 14.80
CA GLN A 60 1.08 16.79 14.58
C GLN A 60 1.74 16.49 15.94
N PRO A 61 2.57 15.43 16.03
CA PRO A 61 2.97 14.51 14.97
C PRO A 61 1.96 13.37 14.74
N VAL A 62 1.82 12.92 13.48
CA VAL A 62 1.07 11.70 13.13
C VAL A 62 2.04 10.52 13.06
N LYS A 63 1.68 9.38 13.65
CA LYS A 63 2.52 8.18 13.56
C LYS A 63 2.39 7.53 12.17
N ILE A 64 3.48 7.51 11.42
CA ILE A 64 3.56 6.84 10.11
C ILE A 64 4.21 5.47 10.28
N ILE A 65 3.48 4.40 9.94
CA ILE A 65 4.02 3.05 9.91
C ILE A 65 4.29 2.66 8.46
N LYS A 66 5.55 2.43 8.11
CA LYS A 66 5.97 1.97 6.78
C LYS A 66 6.36 0.51 6.82
N GLU A 67 6.07 -0.22 5.76
CA GLU A 67 6.58 -1.56 5.52
C GLU A 67 7.63 -1.49 4.41
N ASP A 68 8.78 -2.11 4.64
CA ASP A 68 9.82 -2.26 3.63
C ASP A 68 9.43 -3.40 2.70
N ALA A 69 9.47 -3.13 1.38
CA ALA A 69 9.17 -4.15 0.40
C ALA A 69 10.27 -5.22 0.41
N PRO A 70 9.95 -6.51 0.51
CA PRO A 70 10.94 -7.56 0.36
C PRO A 70 11.48 -7.58 -1.08
N ALA A 71 12.79 -7.76 -1.21
CA ALA A 71 13.42 -8.02 -2.50
C ALA A 71 13.12 -9.46 -2.92
N TYR A 72 12.18 -9.65 -3.84
CA TYR A 72 11.92 -10.95 -4.45
C TYR A 72 12.96 -11.23 -5.52
N MET A 73 14.08 -11.84 -5.14
CA MET A 73 15.08 -12.34 -6.09
C MET A 73 14.93 -13.84 -6.28
N LEU A 74 15.07 -14.30 -7.53
CA LEU A 74 15.20 -15.73 -7.81
C LEU A 74 16.54 -16.25 -7.27
N ALA A 75 16.54 -17.48 -6.78
CA ALA A 75 17.77 -18.15 -6.38
C ALA A 75 18.71 -18.33 -7.60
N PRO A 76 20.04 -18.22 -7.43
CA PRO A 76 20.99 -18.38 -8.52
C PRO A 76 20.81 -19.70 -9.30
N GLU A 77 20.46 -20.78 -8.61
CA GLU A 77 20.21 -22.10 -9.18
C GLU A 77 19.00 -22.08 -10.13
N THR A 78 17.93 -21.39 -9.73
CA THR A 78 16.73 -21.22 -10.57
C THR A 78 17.05 -20.39 -11.80
N ILE A 79 17.85 -19.33 -11.67
CA ILE A 79 18.30 -18.51 -12.81
C ILE A 79 19.10 -19.38 -13.79
N LYS A 80 20.03 -20.20 -13.30
CA LYS A 80 20.85 -21.09 -14.14
C LYS A 80 19.99 -22.11 -14.89
N GLN A 81 19.01 -22.73 -14.23
CA GLN A 81 18.08 -23.67 -14.85
C GLN A 81 17.30 -23.01 -16.00
N LEU A 82 16.76 -21.81 -15.78
CA LEU A 82 16.05 -21.07 -16.82
C LEU A 82 16.96 -20.71 -18.00
N GLN A 83 18.22 -20.35 -17.75
CA GLN A 83 19.20 -20.06 -18.81
C GLN A 83 19.50 -21.30 -19.66
N GLU A 84 19.72 -22.45 -19.04
CA GLU A 84 19.96 -23.72 -19.73
C GLU A 84 18.75 -24.11 -20.59
N GLU A 85 17.54 -24.00 -20.05
CA GLU A 85 16.30 -24.30 -20.78
C GLU A 85 16.10 -23.37 -21.98
N LEU A 86 16.27 -22.06 -21.79
CA LEU A 86 16.13 -21.07 -22.87
C LEU A 86 17.17 -21.26 -23.97
N SER A 87 18.39 -21.69 -23.64
CA SER A 87 19.48 -21.93 -24.61
C SER A 87 19.16 -23.04 -25.64
N GLY A 88 18.23 -23.94 -25.30
CA GLY A 88 17.78 -25.01 -26.20
C GLY A 88 16.91 -24.53 -27.37
N PHE A 89 16.38 -23.30 -27.32
CA PHE A 89 15.47 -22.78 -28.33
C PHE A 89 16.17 -21.83 -29.32
N LYS A 90 16.04 -22.12 -30.61
CA LYS A 90 16.61 -21.27 -31.69
C LYS A 90 15.82 -19.99 -31.96
N ARG A 91 14.55 -19.93 -31.57
CA ARG A 91 13.63 -18.82 -31.82
C ARG A 91 12.83 -18.58 -30.56
N ILE A 92 13.06 -17.44 -29.92
CA ILE A 92 12.42 -17.06 -28.66
C ILE A 92 11.57 -15.81 -28.93
N LEU A 93 10.32 -15.84 -28.48
CA LEU A 93 9.41 -14.69 -28.48
C LEU A 93 9.16 -14.29 -27.02
N ILE A 94 9.47 -13.04 -26.68
CA ILE A 94 9.16 -12.47 -25.36
C ILE A 94 7.99 -11.51 -25.56
N VAL A 95 6.91 -11.73 -24.81
CA VAL A 95 5.75 -10.83 -24.79
C VAL A 95 5.73 -10.14 -23.44
N ALA A 96 6.14 -8.87 -23.40
CA ALA A 96 6.04 -8.04 -22.21
C ALA A 96 4.64 -7.42 -22.14
N GLY A 97 3.93 -7.71 -21.04
CA GLY A 97 2.61 -7.15 -20.75
C GLY A 97 2.68 -5.74 -20.13
N GLN A 98 1.60 -5.33 -19.50
CA GLN A 98 1.53 -4.05 -18.80
C GLN A 98 2.29 -4.11 -17.47
N GLY A 99 3.17 -3.14 -17.24
CA GLY A 99 3.90 -2.94 -15.99
C GLY A 99 4.47 -1.53 -15.93
N SER A 100 4.82 -1.06 -14.74
CA SER A 100 5.54 0.21 -14.61
C SER A 100 6.91 0.09 -15.27
N TYR A 101 7.27 1.04 -16.12
CA TYR A 101 8.61 1.09 -16.70
C TYR A 101 9.64 1.25 -15.58
N GLN A 102 10.57 0.30 -15.50
CA GLN A 102 11.72 0.35 -14.60
C GLN A 102 12.95 0.51 -15.50
N PRO A 103 13.59 1.69 -15.53
CA PRO A 103 14.70 1.98 -16.45
C PRO A 103 15.97 1.14 -16.20
N GLU A 104 16.04 0.46 -15.05
CA GLU A 104 17.16 -0.38 -14.64
C GLU A 104 16.94 -1.89 -14.89
N LEU A 105 15.78 -2.27 -15.45
CA LEU A 105 15.52 -3.60 -16.03
C LEU A 105 15.70 -3.54 -17.56
#